data_AF-A0A4Q2A230-F1
#
_entry.id   AF-A0A4Q2A230-F1
#
_cell.length_a   1.000
_cell.length_b   1.000
_cell.length_c   1.000
_cell.angle_alpha   90.00
_cell.angle_beta   90.00
_cell.angle_gamma   90.00
#
_symmetry.space_group_name_H-M   'P 1'
#
loop_
_entity.id
_entity.type
_entity.pdbx_description
1 polymer ?
#
loop_
_entity_poly.entity_id
_entity_poly.type
_entity_poly.pdbx_seq_one_letter_code
_entity_poly.pdbx_strand_id
1 'polypeptide(L)'
;MENVESIEEGVLREILEESGVSVKVKELVGIYSNVCSYTARDGVTKVPTKIMMDFICEYEGGELRTSDETSEVKWVPVAEVLDYIVPENLRYRFEKVIEFKGKITYSSYVTKPEYKLLSERFV
;
A
#
# COMPACT_ATOMS: atom_id res chain seq x y z
N MET A 1 -7.21 0.46 -9.03
CA MET A 1 -8.29 1.39 -9.42
C MET A 1 -8.60 1.19 -10.87
N GLU A 2 -9.71 0.51 -11.12
CA GLU A 2 -10.36 0.39 -12.41
C GLU A 2 -11.07 1.69 -12.79
N ASN A 3 -11.64 1.73 -14.00
CA ASN A 3 -12.37 2.91 -14.43
C ASN A 3 -13.68 3.07 -13.64
N VAL A 4 -14.03 4.31 -13.30
CA VAL A 4 -15.31 4.69 -12.65
C VAL A 4 -15.40 4.37 -11.15
N GLU A 5 -14.35 3.81 -10.53
CA GLU A 5 -14.27 3.68 -9.06
C GLU A 5 -13.51 4.85 -8.42
N SER A 6 -13.94 5.23 -7.22
CA SER A 6 -13.15 6.04 -6.28
C SER A 6 -12.01 5.22 -5.68
N ILE A 7 -11.04 5.89 -5.07
CA ILE A 7 -9.90 5.21 -4.46
C ILE A 7 -10.31 4.29 -3.30
N GLU A 8 -11.35 4.66 -2.56
CA GLU A 8 -11.88 3.86 -1.46
C GLU A 8 -12.65 2.63 -1.98
N GLU A 9 -13.46 2.79 -3.03
CA GLU A 9 -14.11 1.64 -3.68
C GLU A 9 -13.07 0.64 -4.19
N GLY A 10 -11.98 1.14 -4.77
CA GLY A 10 -10.87 0.31 -5.21
C GLY A 10 -10.22 -0.46 -4.08
N VAL A 11 -9.79 0.21 -3.00
CA VAL A 11 -9.12 -0.49 -1.90
C VAL A 11 -10.03 -1.53 -1.25
N LEU A 12 -11.34 -1.26 -1.15
CA LEU A 12 -12.31 -2.21 -0.61
C LEU A 12 -12.50 -3.43 -1.52
N ARG A 13 -12.58 -3.23 -2.84
CA ARG A 13 -12.66 -4.33 -3.82
C ARG A 13 -11.39 -5.18 -3.79
N GLU A 14 -10.22 -4.56 -3.91
CA GLU A 14 -8.92 -5.28 -3.94
C GLU A 14 -8.72 -6.11 -2.66
N ILE A 15 -9.01 -5.55 -1.49
CA ILE A 15 -8.93 -6.30 -0.22
C ILE A 15 -9.85 -7.52 -0.26
N LEU A 16 -11.10 -7.39 -0.71
CA LEU A 16 -12.02 -8.53 -0.78
C LEU A 16 -11.55 -9.60 -1.78
N GLU A 17 -11.07 -9.20 -2.95
CA GLU A 17 -10.61 -10.09 -4.01
C GLU A 17 -9.34 -10.86 -3.64
N GLU A 18 -8.35 -10.17 -3.05
CA GLU A 18 -7.04 -10.72 -2.73
C GLU A 18 -7.00 -11.46 -1.39
N SER A 19 -7.85 -11.10 -0.43
CA SER A 19 -7.77 -11.62 0.94
C SER A 19 -9.03 -12.33 1.44
N GLY A 20 -10.17 -12.19 0.76
CA GLY A 20 -11.45 -12.79 1.15
C GLY A 20 -12.19 -12.09 2.30
N VAL A 21 -11.65 -10.98 2.83
CA VAL A 21 -12.29 -10.24 3.93
C VAL A 21 -12.92 -8.93 3.45
N SER A 22 -14.04 -8.58 4.07
CA SER A 22 -14.68 -7.27 3.94
C SER A 22 -14.24 -6.35 5.07
N VAL A 23 -13.96 -5.09 4.72
CA VAL A 23 -13.51 -4.06 5.66
C VAL A 23 -14.26 -2.76 5.39
N LYS A 24 -14.15 -1.79 6.30
CA LYS A 24 -14.49 -0.39 6.04
C LYS A 24 -13.27 0.50 6.17
N VAL A 25 -13.17 1.53 5.35
CA VAL A 25 -12.12 2.55 5.45
C VAL A 25 -12.33 3.37 6.73
N LYS A 26 -11.26 3.62 7.48
CA LYS A 26 -11.27 4.46 8.69
C LYS A 26 -10.51 5.75 8.49
N GLU A 27 -9.26 5.65 8.06
CA GLU A 27 -8.32 6.77 8.01
C GLU A 27 -7.43 6.67 6.77
N LEU A 28 -7.18 7.81 6.11
CA LEU A 28 -6.08 7.95 5.17
C LEU A 28 -4.80 8.23 5.96
N VAL A 29 -3.82 7.35 5.87
CA VAL A 29 -2.56 7.44 6.64
C VAL A 29 -1.51 8.24 5.89
N GLY A 30 -1.37 7.98 4.60
CA GLY A 30 -0.27 8.54 3.84
C GLY A 30 -0.49 8.57 2.34
N ILE A 31 0.14 9.55 1.71
CA ILE A 31 0.16 9.78 0.28
C ILE A 31 1.62 9.76 -0.17
N TYR A 32 1.94 8.86 -1.08
CA TYR A 32 3.32 8.59 -1.47
C TYR A 32 3.50 8.78 -2.98
N SER A 33 4.57 9.48 -3.36
CA SER A 33 5.00 9.61 -4.76
C SER A 33 6.27 8.79 -4.99
N ASN A 34 6.17 7.67 -5.71
CA ASN A 34 7.36 7.01 -6.27
C ASN A 34 7.68 7.69 -7.59
N VAL A 35 8.71 8.54 -7.60
CA VAL A 35 9.10 9.36 -8.75
C VAL A 35 10.11 8.66 -9.67
N CYS A 36 10.33 7.35 -9.50
CA CYS A 36 11.04 6.56 -10.49
C CYS A 36 10.25 6.42 -11.78
N SER A 37 10.93 6.60 -12.91
CA SER A 37 10.47 6.08 -14.20
C SER A 37 11.41 4.98 -14.68
N TYR A 38 10.85 3.84 -15.05
CA TYR A 38 11.62 2.69 -15.52
C TYR A 38 10.82 1.90 -16.55
N THR A 39 11.51 1.06 -17.33
CA THR A 39 10.83 0.15 -18.26
C THR A 39 10.28 -1.05 -17.49
N ALA A 40 9.02 -1.40 -17.72
CA ALA A 40 8.35 -2.53 -17.09
C ALA A 40 8.99 -3.86 -17.49
N ARG A 41 8.48 -4.96 -16.91
CA ARG A 41 9.00 -6.32 -17.16
C ARG A 41 8.87 -6.76 -18.64
N ASP A 42 7.95 -6.16 -19.37
CA ASP A 42 7.76 -6.40 -20.81
C ASP A 42 8.86 -5.80 -21.70
N GLY A 43 9.77 -5.00 -21.13
CA GLY A 43 10.86 -4.35 -21.86
C GLY A 43 10.43 -3.17 -22.74
N VAL A 44 9.14 -2.81 -22.74
CA VAL A 44 8.57 -1.79 -23.65
C VAL A 44 7.86 -0.69 -22.88
N THR A 45 7.02 -1.05 -21.91
CA THR A 45 6.15 -0.09 -21.22
C THR A 45 6.96 0.78 -20.29
N LYS A 46 6.87 2.10 -20.46
CA LYS A 46 7.43 3.05 -19.48
C LYS A 46 6.48 3.15 -18.30
N VAL A 47 6.97 2.71 -17.15
CA VAL A 47 6.32 2.93 -15.86
C VAL A 47 6.55 4.40 -15.49
N PRO A 48 5.49 5.22 -15.37
CA PRO A 48 5.61 6.60 -14.94
C PRO A 48 5.73 6.68 -13.41
N THR A 49 5.83 7.91 -12.89
CA THR A 49 5.62 8.20 -11.48
C THR A 49 4.34 7.53 -10.97
N LYS A 50 4.41 6.90 -9.81
CA LYS A 50 3.25 6.29 -9.14
C LYS A 50 2.85 7.11 -7.93
N ILE A 51 1.55 7.32 -7.77
CA ILE A 51 0.96 7.81 -6.52
C ILE A 51 0.34 6.61 -5.81
N MET A 52 0.62 6.46 -4.52
CA MET A 52 0.05 5.43 -3.66
C MET A 52 -0.60 6.11 -2.45
N MET A 53 -1.72 5.57 -1.99
CA MET A 53 -2.41 6.02 -0.79
C MET A 53 -2.58 4.81 0.13
N ASP A 54 -2.23 4.98 1.40
CA ASP A 54 -2.38 3.93 2.42
C ASP A 54 -3.52 4.27 3.36
N PHE A 55 -4.38 3.29 3.59
CA PHE A 55 -5.55 3.40 4.45
C PHE A 55 -5.45 2.45 5.63
N ILE A 56 -5.92 2.89 6.80
CA ILE A 56 -6.29 1.99 7.89
C ILE A 56 -7.75 1.60 7.67
N CYS A 57 -8.00 0.31 7.68
CA CYS A 57 -9.34 -0.26 7.54
C CYS A 57 -9.72 -1.06 8.80
N GLU A 58 -11.02 -1.09 9.11
CA GLU A 58 -11.58 -1.90 10.18
C GLU A 58 -12.24 -3.13 9.57
N TYR A 59 -11.86 -4.31 10.07
CA TYR A 59 -12.43 -5.58 9.65
C TYR A 59 -13.93 -5.65 9.99
N GLU A 60 -14.75 -6.08 9.02
CA GLU A 60 -16.20 -6.22 9.20
C GLU A 60 -16.67 -7.68 9.07
N GLY A 61 -15.95 -8.53 8.32
CA GLY A 61 -16.36 -9.92 8.12
C GLY A 61 -15.58 -10.64 7.01
N GLY A 62 -15.98 -11.88 6.75
CA GLY A 62 -15.34 -12.75 5.75
C GLY A 62 -14.39 -13.77 6.36
N GLU A 63 -13.73 -14.53 5.50
CA GLU A 63 -12.72 -15.52 5.89
C GLU A 63 -11.50 -15.36 4.99
N LEU A 64 -10.31 -15.55 5.57
CA LEU A 64 -9.07 -15.43 4.81
C LEU A 64 -9.05 -16.44 3.66
N ARG A 65 -8.84 -15.92 2.45
CA ARG A 65 -8.79 -16.72 1.23
C ARG A 65 -7.75 -16.14 0.29
N THR A 66 -6.97 -17.03 -0.32
CA THR A 66 -6.01 -16.69 -1.38
C THR A 66 -6.71 -16.35 -2.70
N SER A 67 -5.96 -15.82 -3.65
CA SER A 67 -6.37 -15.59 -5.04
C SER A 67 -5.29 -16.06 -6.01
N ASP A 68 -5.53 -15.94 -7.32
CA ASP A 68 -4.51 -16.23 -8.33
C ASP A 68 -3.30 -15.26 -8.23
N GLU A 69 -3.52 -14.08 -7.65
CA GLU A 69 -2.49 -13.05 -7.46
C GLU A 69 -1.86 -13.08 -6.05
N THR A 70 -2.56 -13.66 -5.07
CA THR A 70 -2.14 -13.69 -3.66
C THR A 70 -2.01 -15.12 -3.14
N SER A 71 -0.77 -15.55 -2.92
CA SER A 71 -0.45 -16.94 -2.55
C SER A 71 -0.60 -17.27 -1.06
N GLU A 72 -0.58 -16.28 -0.18
CA GLU A 72 -0.72 -16.45 1.27
C GLU A 72 -1.42 -15.24 1.88
N VAL A 73 -2.37 -15.49 2.80
CA VAL A 73 -3.07 -14.45 3.55
C VAL A 73 -3.12 -14.86 5.02
N LYS A 74 -2.76 -13.96 5.93
CA LYS A 74 -2.78 -14.22 7.37
C LYS A 74 -3.00 -12.95 8.20
N TRP A 75 -3.56 -13.15 9.39
CA TRP A 75 -3.54 -12.15 10.45
C TRP A 75 -2.17 -12.17 11.14
N VAL A 76 -1.56 -11.00 11.32
CA VAL A 76 -0.22 -10.87 11.92
C VAL A 76 -0.28 -9.86 13.07
N PRO A 77 0.33 -10.15 14.24
CA PRO A 77 0.51 -9.17 15.29
C PRO A 77 1.27 -7.94 14.77
N VAL A 78 0.83 -6.73 15.14
CA VAL A 78 1.47 -5.48 14.69
C VAL A 78 2.96 -5.43 15.04
N ALA A 79 3.35 -6.00 16.18
CA ALA A 79 4.75 -6.07 16.61
C ALA A 79 5.65 -6.91 15.68
N GLU A 80 5.08 -7.81 14.89
CA GLU A 80 5.80 -8.78 14.03
C GLU A 80 5.68 -8.43 12.54
N VAL A 81 4.75 -7.54 12.17
CA VAL A 81 4.40 -7.31 10.75
C VAL A 81 5.58 -6.84 9.91
N LEU A 82 6.49 -6.05 10.48
CA LEU A 82 7.65 -5.55 9.76
C LEU A 82 8.63 -6.68 9.41
N ASP A 83 8.63 -7.81 10.12
CA ASP A 83 9.49 -8.96 9.80
C ASP A 83 9.07 -9.66 8.49
N TYR A 84 7.82 -9.46 8.05
CA TYR A 84 7.29 -9.97 6.79
C TYR A 84 7.51 -9.02 5.60
N ILE A 85 7.91 -7.77 5.84
CA ILE A 85 8.00 -6.74 4.80
C ILE A 85 9.46 -6.49 4.45
N VAL A 86 9.88 -7.11 3.35
CA VAL A 86 11.26 -7.03 2.83
C VAL A 86 11.54 -5.72 2.08
N PRO A 87 10.69 -5.23 1.16
CA PRO A 87 11.03 -4.02 0.40
C PRO A 87 11.02 -2.78 1.28
N GLU A 88 12.15 -2.05 1.32
CA GLU A 88 12.34 -0.87 2.19
C GLU A 88 11.25 0.20 2.03
N ASN A 89 10.79 0.44 0.79
CA ASN A 89 9.73 1.41 0.54
C ASN A 89 8.37 0.99 1.10
N LEU A 90 8.10 -0.32 1.19
CA LEU A 90 6.89 -0.84 1.83
C LEU A 90 7.05 -0.85 3.34
N ARG A 91 8.25 -1.19 3.85
CA ARG A 91 8.56 -1.14 5.28
C ARG A 91 8.35 0.27 5.83
N TYR A 92 8.94 1.27 5.17
CA TYR A 92 8.76 2.69 5.49
C TYR A 92 7.28 3.10 5.54
N ARG A 93 6.48 2.69 4.55
CA ARG A 93 5.03 2.98 4.51
C ARG A 93 4.29 2.35 5.67
N PHE A 94 4.58 1.10 5.99
CA PHE A 94 3.97 0.41 7.14
C PHE A 94 4.39 1.01 8.48
N GLU A 95 5.63 1.48 8.63
CA GLU A 95 6.06 2.23 9.81
C GLU A 95 5.19 3.48 10.01
N LYS A 96 4.85 4.21 8.94
CA LYS A 96 3.91 5.34 9.02
C LYS A 96 2.50 4.94 9.45
N VAL A 97 2.04 3.74 9.09
CA VAL A 97 0.76 3.18 9.56
C VAL A 97 0.82 2.89 11.06
N ILE A 98 1.89 2.24 11.53
CA ILE A 98 2.07 1.90 12.95
C ILE A 98 2.19 3.16 13.82
N GLU A 99 2.88 4.19 13.31
CA GLU A 99 3.12 5.45 14.02
C GLU A 99 1.98 6.47 13.86
N PHE A 100 0.91 6.13 13.11
CA PHE A 100 -0.14 7.07 12.75
C PHE A 100 -0.86 7.62 13.99
N LYS A 101 -0.85 8.96 14.11
CA LYS A 101 -1.49 9.71 15.21
C LYS A 101 -2.40 10.82 14.67
N GLY A 102 -3.14 10.53 13.60
CA GLY A 102 -4.09 11.46 12.98
C GLY A 102 -3.46 12.57 12.12
N LYS A 103 -2.19 12.40 11.71
CA LYS A 103 -1.53 13.31 10.77
C LYS A 103 -1.13 12.56 9.52
N ILE A 104 -1.62 13.00 8.37
CA ILE A 104 -1.38 12.34 7.09
C ILE A 104 0.07 12.61 6.69
N THR A 105 0.82 11.57 6.34
CA THR A 105 2.19 11.73 5.83
C THR A 105 2.17 11.84 4.32
N TYR A 106 2.74 12.92 3.78
CA TYR A 106 3.12 12.98 2.37
C TYR A 106 4.63 12.75 2.23
N SER A 107 5.01 11.82 1.35
CA SER A 107 6.42 11.59 1.04
C SER A 107 6.67 11.32 -0.44
N SER A 108 7.86 11.70 -0.90
CA SER A 108 8.37 11.30 -2.22
C SER A 108 9.64 10.48 -2.07
N TYR A 109 9.77 9.46 -2.90
CA TYR A 109 10.93 8.57 -2.91
C TYR A 109 11.18 7.97 -4.29
N VAL A 110 12.35 7.37 -4.44
CA VAL A 110 12.71 6.49 -5.56
C VAL A 110 12.91 5.06 -5.03
N THR A 111 12.67 4.06 -5.87
CA THR A 111 12.91 2.63 -5.56
C THR A 111 13.94 1.98 -6.49
N LYS A 112 14.53 2.76 -7.41
CA LYS A 112 15.55 2.32 -8.38
C LYS A 112 16.64 3.39 -8.49
N PRO A 113 17.93 3.01 -8.56
CA PRO A 113 18.46 1.64 -8.44
C PRO A 113 18.26 1.02 -7.04
N GLU A 114 18.14 1.86 -6.03
CA GLU A 114 17.87 1.50 -4.63
C GLU A 114 16.79 2.43 -4.04
N TYR A 115 16.27 2.08 -2.87
CA TYR A 115 15.32 2.93 -2.17
C TYR A 115 16.01 4.19 -1.65
N LYS A 116 15.39 5.35 -1.86
CA LYS A 116 15.82 6.62 -1.28
C LYS A 116 14.64 7.53 -1.03
N LEU A 117 14.42 7.88 0.23
CA LEU A 117 13.50 8.95 0.63
C LEU A 117 14.05 10.30 0.17
N LEU A 118 13.22 11.08 -0.53
CA LEU A 118 13.60 12.39 -1.07
C LEU A 118 13.00 13.53 -0.25
N SER A 119 11.74 13.38 0.17
CA SER A 119 11.07 14.34 1.04
C SER A 119 9.98 13.66 1.87
N GLU A 120 9.70 14.22 3.04
CA GLU A 120 8.63 13.82 3.95
C GLU A 120 8.07 15.08 4.61
N ARG A 121 6.74 15.16 4.74
CA ARG A 121 6.04 16.19 5.51
C ARG A 121 4.67 15.69 5.94
N PHE A 122 4.06 16.37 6.90
CA PHE A 122 2.63 16.20 7.15
C PHE A 122 1.79 17.06 6.20
N VAL A 123 0.56 16.62 5.96
CA VAL A 123 -0.50 17.34 5.22
C VAL A 123 -1.70 17.55 6.12
#